data_AF-A0A7H9DR79-F1
#
_entry.id   AF-A0A7H9DR79-F1
#
_cell.length_a   1.000
_cell.length_b   1.000
_cell.length_c   1.000
_cell.angle_alpha   90.00
_cell.angle_beta   90.00
_cell.angle_gamma   90.00
#
_symmetry.space_group_name_H-M   'P 1'
#
loop_
_entity.id
_entity.type
_entity.pdbx_description
1 polymer ?
#
loop_
_entity_poly.entity_id
_entity_poly.type
_entity_poly.pdbx_seq_one_letter_code
_entity_poly.pdbx_strand_id
1 'polypeptide(L)'
;MRRVRVVVEKVLQYNWMKKLASLITILVCFSAFAQKTIIEKDLMVFKPTESSKKLNKAYSDNMFFGLFGIKPFINALDLNEKSIKTVTITNASTKKVAYKANYDAANNLLDFELTEEVAKPLKVKYTYQDGLIATETIDRKGSEVKVNQFYYDLDKMYIKNSNSLFDVTWLEGDVMLKKTYLDQKLGFEDRLMHDCRITKSLGQDINKICFSSSTFSVPFKIKEYTPDVEPRTEKINLVEGQWSDIKLIAQNKYVITMKNQPQFEVVLDQNQRIKEFKFLGNKVDKQQPLTYNFTYTFYK
;
A
#
# COMPACT_ATOMS: atom_id res chain seq x y z
N MET A 1 1.82 -34.39 -67.87
CA MET A 1 2.57 -33.27 -67.25
C MET A 1 1.70 -32.15 -66.64
N ARG A 2 0.47 -31.87 -67.13
CA ARG A 2 -0.37 -30.75 -66.64
C ARG A 2 -0.93 -30.91 -65.21
N ARG A 3 -1.28 -32.13 -64.76
CA ARG A 3 -1.81 -32.38 -63.40
C ARG A 3 -0.77 -32.27 -62.28
N VAL A 4 0.50 -32.58 -62.55
CA VAL A 4 1.59 -32.53 -61.55
C VAL A 4 1.97 -31.09 -61.20
N ARG A 5 1.97 -30.17 -62.18
CA ARG A 5 2.20 -28.73 -61.93
C ARG A 5 1.13 -28.09 -61.04
N VAL A 6 -0.15 -28.40 -61.26
CA VAL A 6 -1.27 -27.82 -60.48
C VAL A 6 -1.26 -28.27 -59.02
N VAL A 7 -0.84 -29.51 -58.75
CA VAL A 7 -0.72 -30.02 -57.37
C VAL A 7 0.47 -29.37 -56.65
N VAL A 8 1.62 -29.22 -57.33
CA VAL A 8 2.81 -28.59 -56.74
C VAL A 8 2.58 -27.10 -56.46
N GLU A 9 1.92 -26.36 -57.35
CA GLU A 9 1.57 -24.94 -57.12
C GLU A 9 0.55 -24.75 -55.98
N LYS A 10 -0.46 -25.62 -55.86
CA LYS A 10 -1.42 -25.56 -54.74
C LYS A 10 -0.81 -25.95 -53.39
N VAL A 11 0.11 -26.92 -53.36
CA VAL A 11 0.82 -27.32 -52.13
C VAL A 11 1.82 -26.25 -51.70
N LEU A 12 2.50 -25.58 -52.63
CA LEU A 12 3.38 -24.44 -52.34
C LEU A 12 2.60 -23.23 -51.82
N GLN A 13 1.45 -22.87 -52.42
CA GLN A 13 0.61 -21.78 -51.92
C GLN A 13 0.02 -22.09 -50.54
N TYR A 14 -0.38 -23.34 -50.26
CA TYR A 14 -0.89 -23.75 -48.95
C TYR A 14 0.20 -23.73 -47.87
N ASN A 15 1.42 -24.19 -48.18
CA ASN A 15 2.56 -24.12 -47.26
C ASN A 15 3.04 -22.68 -47.03
N TRP A 16 2.94 -21.81 -48.04
CA TRP A 16 3.28 -20.40 -47.90
C TRP A 16 2.24 -19.64 -47.06
N MET A 17 0.95 -19.89 -47.27
CA MET A 17 -0.12 -19.34 -46.43
C MET A 17 -0.10 -19.88 -45.00
N LYS A 18 0.26 -21.16 -44.77
CA LYS A 18 0.50 -21.69 -43.42
C LYS A 18 1.69 -21.04 -42.74
N LYS A 19 2.79 -20.80 -43.46
CA LYS A 19 3.96 -20.09 -42.92
C LYS A 19 3.64 -18.61 -42.63
N LEU A 20 2.86 -17.95 -43.47
CA LEU A 20 2.41 -16.57 -43.27
C LEU A 20 1.44 -16.46 -42.08
N ALA A 21 0.48 -17.38 -41.97
CA ALA A 21 -0.44 -17.48 -40.84
C ALA A 21 0.33 -17.76 -39.55
N SER A 22 1.27 -18.72 -39.53
CA SER A 22 2.13 -18.96 -38.37
C SER A 22 3.00 -17.75 -38.03
N LEU A 23 3.51 -16.99 -39.01
CA LEU A 23 4.28 -15.76 -38.76
C LEU A 23 3.41 -14.66 -38.14
N ILE A 24 2.17 -14.50 -38.61
CA ILE A 24 1.20 -13.53 -38.08
C ILE A 24 0.74 -13.96 -36.68
N THR A 25 0.48 -15.24 -36.43
CA THR A 25 0.14 -15.74 -35.09
C THR A 25 1.33 -15.60 -34.14
N ILE A 26 2.56 -15.80 -34.60
CA ILE A 26 3.78 -15.54 -33.82
C ILE A 26 3.92 -14.03 -33.54
N LEU A 27 3.69 -13.13 -34.52
CA LEU A 27 3.72 -11.68 -34.31
C LEU A 27 2.63 -11.20 -33.33
N VAL A 28 1.42 -11.76 -33.43
CA VAL A 28 0.29 -11.46 -32.54
C VAL A 28 0.53 -12.02 -31.13
N CYS A 29 1.17 -13.19 -31.00
CA CYS A 29 1.59 -13.76 -29.72
C CYS A 29 2.80 -13.03 -29.11
N PHE A 30 3.71 -12.46 -29.91
CA PHE A 30 4.78 -11.58 -29.40
C PHE A 30 4.23 -10.25 -28.87
N SER A 31 3.18 -9.69 -29.48
CA SER A 31 2.46 -8.55 -28.90
C SER A 31 1.66 -8.89 -27.63
N ALA A 32 1.43 -10.18 -27.34
CA ALA A 32 0.75 -10.62 -26.12
C ALA A 32 1.68 -10.76 -24.90
N PHE A 33 3.02 -10.69 -25.10
CA PHE A 33 4.02 -10.62 -24.02
C PHE A 33 4.85 -9.32 -24.08
N ALA A 34 4.26 -8.25 -24.59
CA ALA A 34 4.74 -6.92 -24.23
C ALA A 34 4.44 -6.72 -22.74
N GLN A 35 5.40 -7.06 -21.86
CA GLN A 35 5.46 -6.46 -20.53
C GLN A 35 5.24 -4.96 -20.77
N LYS A 36 4.16 -4.37 -20.23
CA LYS A 36 3.83 -2.96 -20.43
C LYS A 36 5.01 -2.13 -19.93
N THR A 37 5.91 -1.77 -20.83
CA THR A 37 7.01 -0.86 -20.53
C THR A 37 6.44 0.53 -20.39
N ILE A 38 6.93 1.26 -19.40
CA ILE A 38 6.47 2.61 -19.08
C ILE A 38 7.52 3.63 -19.48
N ILE A 39 7.09 4.73 -20.08
CA ILE A 39 7.96 5.87 -20.36
C ILE A 39 7.82 6.83 -19.18
N GLU A 40 8.69 6.69 -18.17
CA GLU A 40 8.59 7.45 -16.91
C GLU A 40 8.52 8.96 -17.13
N LYS A 41 9.32 9.48 -18.09
CA LYS A 41 9.40 10.92 -18.38
C LYS A 41 8.04 11.53 -18.74
N ASP A 42 7.19 10.78 -19.42
CA ASP A 42 5.87 11.27 -19.86
C ASP A 42 4.89 11.36 -18.68
N LEU A 43 5.20 10.69 -17.57
CA LEU A 43 4.38 10.62 -16.35
C LEU A 43 4.92 11.49 -15.22
N MET A 44 6.13 12.03 -15.35
CA MET A 44 6.75 12.96 -14.40
C MET A 44 6.19 14.38 -14.61
N VAL A 45 4.87 14.51 -14.48
CA VAL A 45 4.13 15.77 -14.69
C VAL A 45 3.39 16.14 -13.40
N PHE A 46 3.24 17.44 -13.15
CA PHE A 46 2.52 17.95 -11.97
C PHE A 46 1.20 18.62 -12.41
N LYS A 47 0.17 17.81 -12.67
CA LYS A 47 -1.18 18.21 -13.07
C LYS A 47 -2.23 17.58 -12.13
N PRO A 48 -2.30 18.05 -10.88
CA PRO A 48 -3.18 17.45 -9.90
C PRO A 48 -4.67 17.74 -10.14
N THR A 49 -5.50 16.84 -9.63
CA THR A 49 -6.96 16.96 -9.56
C THR A 49 -7.43 16.99 -8.10
N GLU A 50 -8.73 17.19 -7.86
CA GLU A 50 -9.29 17.04 -6.50
C GLU A 50 -9.13 15.61 -5.97
N SER A 51 -9.17 14.59 -6.84
CA SER A 51 -8.89 13.20 -6.45
C SER A 51 -7.44 13.02 -5.99
N SER A 52 -6.49 13.77 -6.56
CA SER A 52 -5.09 13.76 -6.12
C SER A 52 -4.94 14.16 -4.65
N LYS A 53 -5.78 15.09 -4.14
CA LYS A 53 -5.75 15.49 -2.72
C LYS A 53 -6.19 14.36 -1.79
N LYS A 54 -7.22 13.61 -2.17
CA LYS A 54 -7.68 12.43 -1.42
C LYS A 54 -6.60 11.34 -1.37
N LEU A 55 -6.00 11.04 -2.52
CA LEU A 55 -4.90 10.09 -2.63
C LEU A 55 -3.68 10.52 -1.81
N ASN A 56 -3.30 11.81 -1.90
CA ASN A 56 -2.19 12.38 -1.13
C ASN A 56 -2.42 12.23 0.37
N LYS A 57 -3.62 12.55 0.85
CA LYS A 57 -3.99 12.34 2.25
C LYS A 57 -3.81 10.87 2.65
N ALA A 58 -4.42 9.94 1.91
CA ALA A 58 -4.33 8.51 2.20
C ALA A 58 -2.87 7.99 2.23
N TYR A 59 -2.01 8.53 1.36
CA TYR A 59 -0.59 8.17 1.29
C TYR A 59 0.15 8.65 2.54
N SER A 60 -0.10 9.89 2.94
CA SER A 60 0.54 10.54 4.09
C SER A 60 0.02 10.08 5.46
N ASP A 61 -1.11 9.37 5.51
CA ASP A 61 -1.71 8.96 6.79
C ASP A 61 -0.76 8.09 7.63
N ASN A 62 -0.73 8.38 8.93
CA ASN A 62 0.32 8.04 9.90
C ASN A 62 0.93 6.62 9.80
N MET A 63 2.28 6.57 9.75
CA MET A 63 3.10 5.35 9.71
C MET A 63 3.02 4.50 10.99
N PHE A 64 2.79 5.09 12.17
CA PHE A 64 2.88 4.40 13.46
C PHE A 64 2.05 3.11 13.51
N PHE A 65 0.78 3.16 13.10
CA PHE A 65 -0.10 1.98 13.09
C PHE A 65 0.25 0.95 12.01
N GLY A 66 0.95 1.39 10.95
CA GLY A 66 1.50 0.50 9.92
C GLY A 66 2.54 -0.46 10.48
N LEU A 67 3.34 -0.03 11.46
CA LEU A 67 4.36 -0.87 12.11
C LEU A 67 3.75 -2.06 12.86
N PHE A 68 2.52 -1.91 13.36
CA PHE A 68 1.79 -2.95 14.07
C PHE A 68 0.90 -3.79 13.13
N GLY A 69 0.88 -3.50 11.83
CA GLY A 69 0.03 -4.21 10.86
C GLY A 69 -1.47 -3.94 11.05
N ILE A 70 -1.85 -2.91 11.82
CA ILE A 70 -3.26 -2.63 12.17
C ILE A 70 -3.80 -1.34 11.55
N LYS A 71 -3.02 -0.65 10.70
CA LYS A 71 -3.47 0.57 10.00
C LYS A 71 -4.87 0.41 9.37
N PRO A 72 -5.22 -0.71 8.69
CA PRO A 72 -6.58 -0.93 8.19
C PRO A 72 -7.68 -0.80 9.25
N PHE A 73 -7.46 -1.34 10.46
CA PHE A 73 -8.44 -1.26 11.54
C PHE A 73 -8.56 0.14 12.12
N ILE A 74 -7.44 0.85 12.24
CA ILE A 74 -7.43 2.22 12.75
C ILE A 74 -8.13 3.17 11.77
N ASN A 75 -7.92 2.99 10.46
CA ASN A 75 -8.63 3.74 9.43
C ASN A 75 -10.15 3.55 9.52
N ALA A 76 -10.62 2.38 9.96
CA ALA A 76 -12.06 2.11 10.07
C ALA A 76 -12.77 2.85 11.22
N LEU A 77 -12.02 3.44 12.16
CA LEU A 77 -12.58 4.14 13.33
C LEU A 77 -13.10 5.55 13.01
N ASP A 78 -12.86 6.09 11.80
CA ASP A 78 -13.19 7.47 11.39
C ASP A 78 -12.87 8.51 12.47
N LEU A 79 -11.58 8.65 12.78
CA LEU A 79 -11.11 9.52 13.85
C LEU A 79 -11.29 10.98 13.42
N ASN A 80 -12.10 11.73 14.16
CA ASN A 80 -12.40 13.14 13.88
C ASN A 80 -11.21 14.05 14.23
N GLU A 81 -10.15 13.96 13.42
CA GLU A 81 -8.89 14.64 13.61
C GLU A 81 -8.78 15.85 12.66
N LYS A 82 -9.09 17.05 13.16
CA LYS A 82 -8.96 18.31 12.42
C LYS A 82 -8.11 19.31 13.18
N SER A 83 -7.39 20.15 12.44
CA SER A 83 -6.59 21.27 12.96
C SER A 83 -5.49 20.85 13.95
N ILE A 84 -5.05 19.60 13.86
CA ILE A 84 -3.93 19.09 14.66
C ILE A 84 -2.67 19.78 14.16
N LYS A 85 -1.86 20.28 15.09
CA LYS A 85 -0.51 20.79 14.85
C LYS A 85 0.54 19.73 15.09
N THR A 86 0.40 18.95 16.17
CA THR A 86 1.34 17.88 16.49
C THR A 86 0.61 16.73 17.17
N VAL A 87 0.93 15.51 16.77
CA VAL A 87 0.64 14.27 17.52
C VAL A 87 1.94 13.77 18.13
N THR A 88 1.94 13.51 19.44
CA THR A 88 3.04 12.83 20.13
C THR A 88 2.52 11.54 20.74
N ILE A 89 3.20 10.45 20.46
CA ILE A 89 2.91 9.14 21.03
C ILE A 89 4.04 8.78 21.97
N THR A 90 3.70 8.53 23.23
CA THR A 90 4.66 8.25 24.30
C THR A 90 4.39 6.87 24.89
N ASN A 91 5.45 6.09 25.10
CA ASN A 91 5.35 4.85 25.86
C ASN A 91 4.91 5.18 27.29
N ALA A 92 3.78 4.62 27.73
CA ALA A 92 3.17 4.94 29.01
C ALA A 92 4.06 4.54 30.20
N SER A 93 4.89 3.51 30.06
CA SER A 93 5.78 3.01 31.11
C SER A 93 7.09 3.79 31.16
N THR A 94 7.78 3.95 30.03
CA THR A 94 9.10 4.60 29.99
C THR A 94 9.02 6.13 29.92
N LYS A 95 7.84 6.68 29.59
CA LYS A 95 7.61 8.10 29.31
C LYS A 95 8.43 8.65 28.14
N LYS A 96 9.07 7.79 27.34
CA LYS A 96 9.82 8.17 26.15
C LYS A 96 8.90 8.30 24.95
N VAL A 97 9.21 9.26 24.08
CA VAL A 97 8.50 9.46 22.81
C VAL A 97 8.82 8.29 21.89
N ALA A 98 7.79 7.66 21.33
CA ALA A 98 7.90 6.60 20.34
C ALA A 98 7.68 7.12 18.91
N TYR A 99 6.76 8.08 18.78
CA TYR A 99 6.43 8.69 17.50
C TYR A 99 6.03 10.14 17.70
N LYS A 100 6.38 10.99 16.74
CA LYS A 100 5.91 12.37 16.68
C LYS A 100 5.62 12.74 15.24
N ALA A 101 4.49 13.38 14.99
CA ALA A 101 4.10 13.91 13.69
C ALA A 101 3.70 15.37 13.83
N ASN A 102 4.15 16.22 12.91
CA ASN A 102 3.78 17.62 12.84
C ASN A 102 3.02 17.90 11.55
N TYR A 103 2.04 18.78 11.63
CA TYR A 103 1.14 19.13 10.55
C TYR A 103 1.12 20.64 10.36
N ASP A 104 0.80 21.10 9.16
CA ASP A 104 0.51 22.51 8.89
C ASP A 104 -0.96 22.86 9.19
N ALA A 105 -1.31 24.15 9.09
CA ALA A 105 -2.67 24.63 9.32
C ALA A 105 -3.70 24.11 8.29
N ALA A 106 -3.24 23.59 7.16
CA ALA A 106 -4.06 22.94 6.14
C ALA A 106 -4.21 21.42 6.38
N ASN A 107 -3.72 20.91 7.53
CA ASN A 107 -3.68 19.49 7.91
C ASN A 107 -2.77 18.62 7.04
N ASN A 108 -1.79 19.19 6.35
CA ASN A 108 -0.78 18.41 5.65
C ASN A 108 0.31 17.95 6.62
N LEU A 109 0.73 16.68 6.54
CA LEU A 109 1.81 16.14 7.36
C LEU A 109 3.16 16.74 6.93
N LEU A 110 3.77 17.57 7.77
CA LEU A 110 5.06 18.21 7.47
C LEU A 110 6.23 17.26 7.69
N ASP A 111 6.23 16.58 8.84
CA ASP A 111 7.24 15.60 9.19
C ASP A 111 6.72 14.61 10.21
N PHE A 112 7.34 13.44 10.25
CA PHE A 112 7.24 12.54 11.37
C PHE A 112 8.57 11.92 11.74
N GLU A 113 8.67 11.48 12.98
CA GLU A 113 9.82 10.74 13.48
C GLU A 113 9.37 9.52 14.30
N LEU A 114 10.09 8.42 14.10
CA LEU A 114 10.05 7.21 14.93
C LEU A 114 11.35 7.17 15.73
N THR A 115 11.24 6.83 17.00
CA THR A 115 12.40 6.68 17.88
C THR A 115 12.73 5.20 18.09
N GLU A 116 13.84 4.97 18.80
CA GLU A 116 14.29 3.64 19.21
C GLU A 116 13.29 2.88 20.10
N GLU A 117 12.25 3.54 20.64
CA GLU A 117 11.21 2.87 21.43
C GLU A 117 10.37 1.88 20.60
N VAL A 118 10.30 2.05 19.28
CA VAL A 118 9.45 1.22 18.41
C VAL A 118 10.14 0.76 17.12
N ALA A 119 11.17 1.46 16.65
CA ALA A 119 11.86 1.13 15.42
C ALA A 119 13.29 1.68 15.42
N LYS A 120 14.09 1.28 14.42
CA LYS A 120 15.34 2.01 14.14
C LYS A 120 14.97 3.49 13.87
N PRO A 121 15.65 4.48 14.51
CA PRO A 121 15.27 5.87 14.39
C PRO A 121 15.15 6.32 12.93
N LEU A 122 14.02 6.92 12.62
CA LEU A 122 13.61 7.34 11.28
C LEU A 122 12.99 8.72 11.38
N LYS A 123 13.39 9.63 10.50
CA LYS A 123 12.73 10.90 10.30
C LYS A 123 12.32 11.03 8.83
N VAL A 124 11.09 11.43 8.61
CA VAL A 124 10.56 11.68 7.27
C VAL A 124 10.05 13.11 7.22
N LYS A 125 10.45 13.85 6.19
CA LYS A 125 10.02 15.23 5.95
C LYS A 125 9.37 15.33 4.59
N TYR A 126 8.30 16.10 4.51
CA TYR A 126 7.55 16.35 3.29
C TYR A 126 7.70 17.81 2.87
N THR A 127 7.81 18.03 1.56
CA THR A 127 7.60 19.34 0.96
C THR A 127 6.38 19.29 0.07
N TYR A 128 5.70 20.43 -0.07
CA TYR A 128 4.42 20.51 -0.75
C TYR A 128 4.48 21.50 -1.92
N GLN A 129 3.79 21.15 -2.99
CA GLN A 129 3.45 22.03 -4.10
C GLN A 129 1.92 21.95 -4.29
N ASP A 130 1.25 23.09 -4.33
CA ASP A 130 -0.22 23.18 -4.47
C ASP A 130 -1.02 22.32 -3.46
N GLY A 131 -0.48 22.17 -2.24
CA GLY A 131 -1.10 21.37 -1.17
C GLY A 131 -0.93 19.85 -1.32
N LEU A 132 -0.08 19.40 -2.24
CA LEU A 132 0.24 17.97 -2.46
C LEU A 132 1.72 17.71 -2.24
N ILE A 133 2.07 16.51 -1.76
CA ILE A 133 3.46 16.13 -1.52
C ILE A 133 4.21 16.22 -2.85
N ALA A 134 5.28 17.01 -2.88
CA ALA A 134 6.21 17.13 -4.00
C ALA A 134 7.49 16.31 -3.75
N THR A 135 7.98 16.29 -2.51
CA THR A 135 9.11 15.45 -2.11
C THR A 135 8.91 14.85 -0.73
N GLU A 136 9.48 13.66 -0.55
CA GLU A 136 9.61 12.97 0.74
C GLU A 136 11.09 12.67 0.96
N THR A 137 11.65 13.22 2.04
CA THR A 137 13.03 12.99 2.46
C THR A 137 13.04 12.06 3.66
N ILE A 138 13.69 10.92 3.52
CA ILE A 138 13.77 9.86 4.52
C ILE A 138 15.21 9.81 5.06
N ASP A 139 15.36 10.16 6.34
CA ASP A 139 16.60 10.07 7.09
C ASP A 139 16.49 8.94 8.12
N ARG A 140 17.30 7.89 7.95
CA ARG A 140 17.37 6.76 8.88
C ARG A 140 18.75 6.73 9.49
N LYS A 141 18.83 6.71 10.82
CA LYS A 141 20.11 6.75 11.54
C LYS A 141 21.10 5.71 11.01
N GLY A 142 22.28 6.16 10.55
CA GLY A 142 23.31 5.27 9.99
C GLY A 142 22.94 4.70 8.61
N SER A 143 22.27 5.48 7.77
CA SER A 143 21.97 5.15 6.38
C SER A 143 22.01 6.45 5.55
N GLU A 144 22.21 6.33 4.25
CA GLU A 144 22.13 7.49 3.36
C GLU A 144 20.72 8.07 3.34
N VAL A 145 20.64 9.40 3.23
CA VAL A 145 19.37 10.11 3.08
C VAL A 145 18.76 9.77 1.73
N LYS A 146 17.51 9.33 1.75
CA LYS A 146 16.74 8.97 0.55
C LYS A 146 15.75 10.07 0.24
N VAL A 147 15.60 10.39 -1.05
CA VAL A 147 14.62 11.39 -1.52
C VAL A 147 13.73 10.74 -2.56
N ASN A 148 12.43 10.79 -2.31
CA ASN A 148 11.40 10.41 -3.27
C ASN A 148 10.80 11.67 -3.88
N GLN A 149 10.58 11.66 -5.20
CA GLN A 149 9.96 12.76 -5.94
C GLN A 149 8.56 12.35 -6.40
N PHE A 150 7.60 13.26 -6.26
CA PHE A 150 6.20 13.00 -6.50
C PHE A 150 5.68 13.84 -7.66
N TYR A 151 4.85 13.20 -8.47
CA TYR A 151 4.21 13.75 -9.65
C TYR A 151 2.74 13.30 -9.65
N TYR A 152 1.88 14.04 -10.33
CA TYR A 152 0.43 13.79 -10.33
C TYR A 152 -0.14 14.01 -11.72
N ASP A 153 -0.91 13.04 -12.18
CA ASP A 153 -1.68 13.14 -13.42
C ASP A 153 -2.75 12.04 -13.44
N LEU A 154 -3.88 12.29 -14.09
CA LEU A 154 -4.95 11.31 -14.31
C LEU A 154 -5.36 10.57 -13.01
N ASP A 155 -5.60 11.32 -11.93
CA ASP A 155 -6.00 10.81 -10.61
C ASP A 155 -5.01 9.81 -9.97
N LYS A 156 -3.75 9.80 -10.44
CA LYS A 156 -2.66 8.97 -9.92
C LYS A 156 -1.57 9.83 -9.30
N MET A 157 -0.84 9.21 -8.38
CA MET A 157 0.40 9.70 -7.83
C MET A 157 1.53 8.84 -8.38
N TYR A 158 2.52 9.48 -9.00
CA TYR A 158 3.71 8.82 -9.53
C TYR A 158 4.89 9.19 -8.65
N ILE A 159 5.63 8.18 -8.18
CA ILE A 159 6.71 8.37 -7.23
C ILE A 159 7.98 7.81 -7.84
N LYS A 160 8.93 8.69 -8.13
CA LYS A 160 10.29 8.29 -8.46
C LYS A 160 11.06 8.15 -7.16
N ASN A 161 11.33 6.91 -6.77
CA ASN A 161 12.00 6.65 -5.50
C ASN A 161 13.52 6.69 -5.62
N SER A 162 14.21 6.73 -4.49
CA SER A 162 15.67 6.80 -4.43
C SER A 162 16.39 5.53 -4.90
N ASN A 163 15.69 4.41 -5.11
CA ASN A 163 16.28 3.11 -5.47
C ASN A 163 15.99 2.76 -6.94
N SER A 164 15.73 3.76 -7.80
CA SER A 164 15.37 3.56 -9.21
C SER A 164 14.09 2.76 -9.46
N LEU A 165 13.20 2.66 -8.46
CA LEU A 165 11.84 2.17 -8.67
C LEU A 165 10.93 3.35 -9.01
N PHE A 166 9.99 3.07 -9.90
CA PHE A 166 8.94 3.98 -10.27
C PHE A 166 7.60 3.42 -9.81
N ASP A 167 6.95 4.11 -8.88
CA ASP A 167 5.69 3.67 -8.30
C ASP A 167 4.53 4.48 -8.88
N VAL A 168 3.42 3.81 -9.19
CA VAL A 168 2.17 4.44 -9.60
C VAL A 168 1.11 4.05 -8.60
N THR A 169 0.56 5.02 -7.89
CA THR A 169 -0.40 4.80 -6.80
C THR A 169 -1.74 5.45 -7.17
N TRP A 170 -2.84 4.79 -6.84
CA TRP A 170 -4.20 5.31 -7.02
C TRP A 170 -5.15 4.79 -5.94
N LEU A 171 -6.36 5.34 -5.89
CA LEU A 171 -7.44 4.87 -5.01
C LEU A 171 -8.53 4.16 -5.82
N GLU A 172 -9.04 3.06 -5.28
CA GLU A 172 -10.32 2.45 -5.65
C GLU A 172 -11.17 2.31 -4.38
N GLY A 173 -12.21 3.13 -4.23
CA GLY A 173 -12.84 3.35 -2.92
C GLY A 173 -11.84 3.98 -1.94
N ASP A 174 -11.76 3.46 -0.72
CA ASP A 174 -10.74 3.83 0.27
C ASP A 174 -9.52 2.89 0.25
N VAL A 175 -9.45 1.98 -0.73
CA VAL A 175 -8.30 1.08 -0.90
C VAL A 175 -7.26 1.73 -1.79
N MET A 176 -6.07 1.95 -1.21
CA MET A 176 -4.90 2.37 -1.98
C MET A 176 -4.28 1.17 -2.71
N LEU A 177 -4.12 1.34 -4.02
CA LEU A 177 -3.52 0.38 -4.93
C LEU A 177 -2.24 0.96 -5.52
N LYS A 178 -1.33 0.07 -5.88
CA LYS A 178 0.01 0.43 -6.32
C LYS A 178 0.51 -0.47 -7.45
N LYS A 179 1.25 0.11 -8.38
CA LYS A 179 2.13 -0.60 -9.30
C LYS A 179 3.56 -0.14 -9.08
N THR A 180 4.49 -1.09 -9.10
CA THR A 180 5.92 -0.81 -8.99
C THR A 180 6.61 -1.30 -10.24
N TYR A 181 7.35 -0.39 -10.88
CA TYR A 181 8.17 -0.64 -12.04
C TYR A 181 9.65 -0.65 -11.65
N LEU A 182 10.37 -1.66 -12.16
CA LEU A 182 11.82 -1.79 -12.08
C LEU A 182 12.36 -1.79 -13.51
N ASP A 183 13.27 -0.88 -13.83
CA ASP A 183 13.80 -0.72 -15.19
C ASP A 183 12.69 -0.65 -16.25
N GLN A 184 11.67 0.17 -15.97
CA GLN A 184 10.47 0.36 -16.79
C GLN A 184 9.58 -0.88 -16.96
N LYS A 185 9.91 -2.02 -16.35
CA LYS A 185 9.12 -3.26 -16.40
C LYS A 185 8.28 -3.38 -15.15
N LEU A 186 7.03 -3.83 -15.33
CA LEU A 186 6.13 -4.09 -14.21
C LEU A 186 6.70 -5.22 -13.33
N GLY A 187 7.05 -4.90 -12.09
CA GLY A 187 7.50 -5.85 -11.09
C GLY A 187 6.34 -6.33 -10.20
N PHE A 188 5.62 -5.38 -9.61
CA PHE A 188 4.50 -5.64 -8.71
C PHE A 188 3.26 -4.84 -9.08
N GLU A 189 2.10 -5.43 -8.85
CA GLU A 189 0.79 -4.85 -9.17
C GLU A 189 -0.22 -5.20 -8.08
N ASP A 190 -0.88 -4.22 -7.51
CA ASP A 190 -2.11 -4.41 -6.74
C ASP A 190 -3.33 -4.21 -7.66
N ARG A 191 -4.39 -4.99 -7.38
CA ARG A 191 -5.73 -4.80 -7.94
C ARG A 191 -6.79 -5.01 -6.86
N LEU A 192 -7.95 -4.36 -6.98
CA LEU A 192 -9.11 -4.63 -6.14
C LEU A 192 -10.10 -5.53 -6.89
N MET A 193 -10.55 -6.61 -6.24
CA MET A 193 -11.59 -7.50 -6.77
C MET A 193 -12.52 -7.93 -5.65
N HIS A 194 -13.81 -7.57 -5.71
CA HIS A 194 -14.83 -7.91 -4.72
C HIS A 194 -14.36 -7.64 -3.26
N ASP A 195 -13.87 -6.42 -3.01
CA ASP A 195 -13.30 -5.98 -1.72
C ASP A 195 -12.04 -6.74 -1.26
N CYS A 196 -11.37 -7.45 -2.17
CA CYS A 196 -10.06 -8.06 -1.92
C CYS A 196 -8.96 -7.34 -2.70
N ARG A 197 -7.97 -6.79 -1.98
CA ARG A 197 -6.71 -6.35 -2.60
C ARG A 197 -5.88 -7.59 -2.90
N ILE A 198 -5.54 -7.78 -4.17
CA ILE A 198 -4.68 -8.86 -4.65
C ILE A 198 -3.38 -8.22 -5.14
N THR A 199 -2.26 -8.64 -4.56
CA THR A 199 -0.93 -8.26 -5.03
C THR A 199 -0.40 -9.35 -5.94
N LYS A 200 0.15 -8.94 -7.08
CA LYS A 200 0.80 -9.79 -8.05
C LYS A 200 2.27 -9.47 -8.18
N SER A 201 3.04 -10.50 -8.52
CA SER A 201 4.39 -10.37 -9.05
C SER A 201 4.53 -11.25 -10.28
N LEU A 202 5.10 -10.70 -11.36
CA LEU A 202 5.33 -11.42 -12.63
C LEU A 202 4.09 -12.18 -13.15
N GLY A 203 2.89 -11.60 -12.95
CA GLY A 203 1.62 -12.18 -13.39
C GLY A 203 1.00 -13.22 -12.46
N GLN A 204 1.67 -13.60 -11.37
CA GLN A 204 1.15 -14.52 -10.36
C GLN A 204 0.60 -13.76 -9.16
N ASP A 205 -0.53 -14.21 -8.60
CA ASP A 205 -1.08 -13.67 -7.35
C ASP A 205 -0.20 -14.14 -6.17
N ILE A 206 0.48 -13.20 -5.49
CA ILE A 206 1.45 -13.49 -4.41
C ILE A 206 0.90 -13.17 -3.01
N ASN A 207 -0.12 -12.32 -2.93
CA ASN A 207 -0.76 -11.94 -1.69
C ASN A 207 -2.21 -11.55 -1.94
N LYS A 208 -3.07 -11.76 -0.96
CA LYS A 208 -4.45 -11.33 -0.99
C LYS A 208 -4.91 -10.93 0.40
N ILE A 209 -5.59 -9.80 0.49
CA ILE A 209 -6.25 -9.33 1.70
C ILE A 209 -7.67 -8.99 1.33
N CYS A 210 -8.65 -9.62 1.97
CA CYS A 210 -10.06 -9.30 1.82
C CYS A 210 -10.54 -8.47 2.99
N PHE A 211 -11.35 -7.45 2.68
CA PHE A 211 -11.97 -6.56 3.64
C PHE A 211 -13.46 -6.89 3.74
N SER A 212 -14.08 -6.64 4.90
CA SER A 212 -15.54 -6.70 5.03
C SER A 212 -16.25 -5.56 4.30
N SER A 213 -15.54 -4.46 4.03
CA SER A 213 -15.98 -3.33 3.21
C SER A 213 -14.76 -2.56 2.69
N SER A 214 -14.77 -2.15 1.42
CA SER A 214 -13.75 -1.24 0.86
C SER A 214 -13.89 0.22 1.30
N THR A 215 -14.91 0.55 2.10
CA THR A 215 -15.14 1.88 2.69
C THR A 215 -14.79 1.97 4.17
N PHE A 216 -14.22 0.89 4.76
CA PHE A 216 -13.64 0.88 6.12
C PHE A 216 -14.54 1.48 7.21
N SER A 217 -15.58 0.75 7.62
CA SER A 217 -16.44 1.15 8.75
C SER A 217 -16.51 0.05 9.81
N VAL A 218 -16.52 0.43 11.10
CA VAL A 218 -16.68 -0.52 12.21
C VAL A 218 -18.15 -0.97 12.32
N PRO A 219 -18.43 -2.29 12.55
CA PRO A 219 -17.49 -3.39 12.71
C PRO A 219 -16.75 -3.75 11.42
N PHE A 220 -15.43 -3.80 11.49
CA PHE A 220 -14.58 -4.03 10.33
C PHE A 220 -13.76 -5.32 10.50
N LYS A 221 -13.66 -6.11 9.43
CA LYS A 221 -12.91 -7.36 9.41
C LYS A 221 -11.96 -7.41 8.23
N ILE A 222 -10.80 -8.03 8.44
CA ILE A 222 -9.86 -8.37 7.39
C ILE A 222 -9.53 -9.85 7.43
N LYS A 223 -9.26 -10.42 6.26
CA LYS A 223 -8.77 -11.77 6.09
C LYS A 223 -7.56 -11.74 5.18
N GLU A 224 -6.43 -12.15 5.71
CA GLU A 224 -5.17 -12.24 4.97
C GLU A 224 -4.97 -13.67 4.47
N TYR A 225 -4.41 -13.79 3.28
CA TYR A 225 -4.04 -15.06 2.68
C TYR A 225 -2.52 -15.18 2.72
N THR A 226 -2.03 -16.35 3.12
CA THR A 226 -0.59 -16.63 3.17
C THR A 226 -0.17 -17.36 1.89
N PRO A 227 0.93 -16.96 1.23
CA PRO A 227 1.44 -17.69 0.09
C PRO A 227 2.03 -19.04 0.52
N ASP A 228 1.62 -20.10 -0.16
CA ASP A 228 2.20 -21.43 -0.11
C ASP A 228 2.79 -21.75 -1.49
N VAL A 229 4.11 -21.94 -1.55
CA VAL A 229 4.84 -22.09 -2.82
C VAL A 229 5.11 -23.56 -3.04
N GLU A 230 4.57 -24.10 -4.14
CA GLU A 230 4.83 -25.48 -4.52
C GLU A 230 6.30 -25.64 -4.95
N PRO A 231 7.12 -26.46 -4.26
CA PRO A 231 8.57 -26.46 -4.47
C PRO A 231 9.03 -26.90 -5.87
N ARG A 232 8.17 -27.61 -6.61
CA ARG A 232 8.51 -28.17 -7.94
C ARG A 232 8.07 -27.30 -9.10
N THR A 233 6.97 -26.57 -8.95
CA THR A 233 6.36 -25.78 -10.02
C THR A 233 6.54 -24.29 -9.80
N GLU A 234 7.03 -23.88 -8.62
CA GLU A 234 7.06 -22.51 -8.12
C GLU A 234 5.69 -21.84 -8.12
N LYS A 235 4.62 -22.63 -8.26
CA LYS A 235 3.25 -22.14 -8.26
C LYS A 235 2.90 -21.68 -6.87
N ILE A 236 2.36 -20.47 -6.79
CA ILE A 236 1.91 -19.88 -5.54
C ILE A 236 0.42 -20.17 -5.36
N ASN A 237 0.09 -20.84 -4.26
CA ASN A 237 -1.27 -21.04 -3.79
C ASN A 237 -1.50 -20.11 -2.60
N LEU A 238 -2.62 -19.39 -2.62
CA LEU A 238 -2.97 -18.48 -1.53
C LEU A 238 -3.84 -19.23 -0.51
N VAL A 239 -3.24 -19.58 0.62
CA VAL A 239 -3.91 -20.28 1.72
C VAL A 239 -4.70 -19.28 2.55
N GLU A 240 -5.98 -19.59 2.75
CA GLU A 240 -6.91 -18.75 3.47
C GLU A 240 -6.57 -18.68 4.97
N GLY A 241 -6.38 -17.46 5.48
CA GLY A 241 -6.19 -17.21 6.91
C GLY A 241 -7.50 -17.06 7.68
N GLN A 242 -7.36 -16.87 8.99
CA GLN A 242 -8.49 -16.54 9.86
C GLN A 242 -8.87 -15.06 9.75
N TRP A 243 -10.12 -14.75 10.05
CA TRP A 243 -10.57 -13.36 10.19
C TRP A 243 -9.89 -12.69 11.39
N SER A 244 -9.55 -11.44 11.19
CA SER A 244 -9.18 -10.48 12.23
C SER A 244 -10.22 -9.35 12.21
N ASP A 245 -10.64 -8.86 13.37
CA ASP A 245 -11.75 -7.90 13.49
C ASP A 245 -11.46 -6.79 14.49
N ILE A 246 -12.03 -5.62 14.23
CA ILE A 246 -12.16 -4.54 15.21
C ILE A 246 -13.64 -4.36 15.56
N LYS A 247 -13.91 -4.26 16.86
CA LYS A 247 -15.26 -4.07 17.41
C LYS A 247 -15.25 -3.18 18.64
N LEU A 248 -16.34 -2.44 18.80
CA LEU A 248 -16.62 -1.68 20.00
C LEU A 248 -16.95 -2.65 21.14
N ILE A 249 -16.27 -2.51 22.28
CA ILE A 249 -16.48 -3.34 23.49
C ILE A 249 -16.95 -2.53 24.70
N ALA A 250 -16.77 -1.21 24.67
CA ALA A 250 -17.34 -0.26 25.63
C ALA A 250 -17.44 1.12 24.96
N GLN A 251 -18.12 2.09 25.59
CA GLN A 251 -18.53 3.37 24.98
C GLN A 251 -17.48 4.09 24.10
N ASN A 252 -16.18 4.00 24.42
CA ASN A 252 -15.08 4.53 23.61
C ASN A 252 -13.88 3.55 23.55
N LYS A 253 -14.12 2.25 23.69
CA LYS A 253 -13.05 1.23 23.73
C LYS A 253 -13.30 0.19 22.65
N TYR A 254 -12.28 -0.04 21.84
CA TYR A 254 -12.27 -1.03 20.78
C TYR A 254 -11.24 -2.11 21.09
N VAL A 255 -11.54 -3.33 20.67
CA VAL A 255 -10.59 -4.44 20.65
C VAL A 255 -10.33 -4.83 19.22
N ILE A 256 -9.06 -4.98 18.88
CA ILE A 256 -8.61 -5.60 17.63
C ILE A 256 -8.17 -7.01 17.96
N THR A 257 -8.86 -7.94 17.33
CA THR A 257 -8.63 -9.37 17.46
C THR A 257 -7.89 -9.82 16.21
N MET A 258 -6.71 -10.41 16.37
CA MET A 258 -5.95 -11.00 15.27
C MET A 258 -6.05 -12.51 15.38
N LYS A 259 -6.47 -13.19 14.31
CA LYS A 259 -6.64 -14.66 14.30
C LYS A 259 -7.46 -15.15 15.52
N ASN A 260 -8.60 -14.50 15.75
CA ASN A 260 -9.52 -14.76 16.87
C ASN A 260 -8.95 -14.56 18.29
N GLN A 261 -7.77 -13.93 18.46
CA GLN A 261 -7.23 -13.56 19.77
C GLN A 261 -7.11 -12.05 19.93
N PRO A 262 -7.59 -11.44 21.03
CA PRO A 262 -7.35 -10.03 21.32
C PRO A 262 -5.85 -9.75 21.34
N GLN A 263 -5.39 -8.85 20.47
CA GLN A 263 -3.99 -8.45 20.43
C GLN A 263 -3.81 -6.95 20.70
N PHE A 264 -4.84 -6.15 20.44
CA PHE A 264 -4.78 -4.72 20.68
C PHE A 264 -6.05 -4.18 21.30
N GLU A 265 -5.89 -3.10 22.06
CA GLU A 265 -6.99 -2.25 22.50
C GLU A 265 -6.73 -0.80 22.07
N VAL A 266 -7.79 -0.13 21.66
CA VAL A 266 -7.76 1.29 21.32
C VAL A 266 -8.82 1.98 22.17
N VAL A 267 -8.43 3.03 22.89
CA VAL A 267 -9.35 3.86 23.67
C VAL A 267 -9.42 5.23 23.02
N LEU A 268 -10.62 5.70 22.74
CA LEU A 268 -10.87 7.04 22.23
C LEU A 268 -11.19 8.02 23.37
N ASP A 269 -10.87 9.30 23.17
CA ASP A 269 -11.34 10.37 24.05
C ASP A 269 -12.75 10.87 23.67
N GLN A 270 -13.23 11.88 24.39
CA GLN A 270 -14.57 12.45 24.17
C GLN A 270 -14.77 13.06 22.77
N ASN A 271 -13.68 13.40 22.08
CA ASN A 271 -13.70 13.96 20.72
C ASN A 271 -13.47 12.89 19.65
N GLN A 272 -13.57 11.60 19.99
CA GLN A 272 -13.31 10.46 19.09
C GLN A 272 -11.87 10.43 18.54
N ARG A 273 -10.90 10.93 19.31
CA ARG A 273 -9.46 10.82 18.98
C ARG A 273 -8.84 9.67 19.74
N ILE A 274 -7.79 9.05 19.19
CA ILE A 274 -7.08 7.99 19.92
C ILE A 274 -6.42 8.59 21.15
N LYS A 275 -6.80 8.12 22.34
CA LYS A 275 -6.19 8.52 23.61
C LYS A 275 -5.08 7.55 24.00
N GLU A 276 -5.36 6.26 23.86
CA GLU A 276 -4.49 5.17 24.29
C GLU A 276 -4.54 4.04 23.28
N PHE A 277 -3.37 3.48 23.00
CA PHE A 277 -3.20 2.26 22.22
C PHE A 277 -2.43 1.25 23.06
N LYS A 278 -2.98 0.03 23.16
CA LYS A 278 -2.37 -1.08 23.88
C LYS A 278 -2.09 -2.22 22.94
N PHE A 279 -0.84 -2.65 22.89
CA PHE A 279 -0.48 -3.97 22.41
C PHE A 279 -0.48 -4.93 23.61
N LEU A 280 -1.30 -5.98 23.54
CA LEU A 280 -1.51 -6.92 24.65
C LEU A 280 -0.39 -7.95 24.81
N GLY A 281 0.63 -7.90 23.94
CA GLY A 281 1.72 -8.87 23.90
C GLY A 281 1.35 -10.13 23.13
N ASN A 282 2.36 -10.96 22.88
CA ASN A 282 2.18 -12.30 22.38
C ASN A 282 3.07 -13.25 23.20
N LYS A 283 2.44 -14.13 23.98
CA LYS A 283 3.16 -15.09 24.83
C LYS A 283 3.98 -16.10 24.02
N VAL A 284 3.47 -16.51 22.85
CA VAL A 284 4.15 -17.47 21.96
C VAL A 284 5.45 -16.87 21.44
N ASP A 285 5.41 -15.58 21.05
CA ASP A 285 6.55 -14.85 20.50
C ASP A 285 7.37 -14.11 21.57
N LYS A 286 7.08 -14.35 22.86
CA LYS A 286 7.70 -13.68 24.02
C LYS A 286 7.66 -12.14 23.95
N GLN A 287 6.66 -11.59 23.29
CA GLN A 287 6.47 -10.15 23.17
C GLN A 287 5.70 -9.62 24.37
N GLN A 288 6.27 -8.64 25.06
CA GLN A 288 5.67 -8.02 26.23
C GLN A 288 4.54 -7.05 25.84
N PRO A 289 3.52 -6.87 26.71
CA PRO A 289 2.52 -5.83 26.52
C PRO A 289 3.15 -4.44 26.50
N LEU A 290 2.64 -3.57 25.64
CA LEU A 290 3.08 -2.18 25.50
C LEU A 290 1.86 -1.26 25.51
N THR A 291 1.97 -0.12 26.16
CA THR A 291 0.91 0.89 26.21
C THR A 291 1.49 2.22 25.73
N TYR A 292 0.75 2.89 24.85
CA TYR A 292 1.12 4.15 24.26
C TYR A 292 0.01 5.18 24.47
N ASN A 293 0.41 6.35 24.95
CA ASN A 293 -0.49 7.49 25.15
C ASN A 293 -0.31 8.50 24.03
N PHE A 294 -1.41 9.04 23.55
CA PHE A 294 -1.45 10.02 22.48
C PHE A 294 -1.70 11.40 23.08
N THR A 295 -0.89 12.36 22.65
CA THR A 295 -1.02 13.77 23.02
C THR A 295 -1.11 14.60 21.76
N TYR A 296 -2.10 15.49 21.72
CA TYR A 296 -2.39 16.34 20.58
C TYR A 296 -2.20 17.80 20.94
N THR A 297 -1.61 18.57 20.03
CA THR A 297 -1.66 20.04 20.07
C THR A 297 -2.37 20.53 18.82
N PHE A 298 -3.04 21.66 18.91
CA PHE A 298 -3.91 22.19 17.86
C PHE A 298 -3.45 23.58 17.42
N TYR A 299 -3.78 23.94 16.20
CA TYR A 299 -3.80 25.33 15.78
C TYR A 299 -4.90 26.09 16.53
N LYS A 300 -4.63 27.36 16.85
CA LYS A 300 -5.60 28.26 17.48
C LYS A 300 -6.56 28.82 16.44
#